data_AF-A0A7W0UBY5-F1
#
_entry.id   AF-A0A7W0UBY5-F1
#
_cell.length_a   1.000
_cell.length_b   1.000
_cell.length_c   1.000
_cell.angle_alpha   90.00
_cell.angle_beta   90.00
_cell.angle_gamma   90.00
#
_symmetry.space_group_name_H-M   'P 1'
#
loop_
_entity.id
_entity.type
_entity.pdbx_description
1 polymer ?
#
loop_
_entity_poly.entity_id
_entity_poly.type
_entity_poly.pdbx_seq_one_letter_code
_entity_poly.pdbx_strand_id
1 'polypeptide(L)'
;MSHISVPAGGERIVPGEPVPANPIIPFIEGDGIGVDITPVMKDVVDAAVEKAYGGDRGICWLEIYAGEKSTRLYGADVWLPDETLEAVKEFSVSIKGPMTTPVGGGIRSLNVALRQQLDLYVCLRPVRYFRGVPSPLKDPSQTNMVIFRENTEDIY
;
A
#
# COMPACT_ATOMS: atom_id res chain seq x y z
N MET A 1 14.94 -1.69 18.61
CA MET A 1 13.66 -2.16 19.17
C MET A 1 12.62 -2.00 18.08
N SER A 2 11.71 -2.96 17.92
CA SER A 2 10.66 -2.85 16.89
C SER A 2 9.66 -1.75 17.25
N HIS A 3 9.19 -0.98 16.26
CA HIS A 3 8.09 -0.03 16.44
C HIS A 3 6.76 -0.55 15.86
N ILE A 4 6.78 -1.72 15.22
CA ILE A 4 5.60 -2.37 14.65
C ILE A 4 4.93 -3.24 15.73
N SER A 5 3.62 -3.09 15.90
CA SER A 5 2.84 -3.89 16.86
C SER A 5 1.78 -4.69 16.12
N VAL A 6 1.99 -6.01 16.04
CA VAL A 6 1.06 -6.92 15.37
C VAL A 6 -0.28 -6.91 16.11
N PRO A 7 -1.42 -6.62 15.44
CA PRO A 7 -2.72 -6.59 16.08
C PRO A 7 -3.11 -7.97 16.60
N ALA A 8 -3.70 -8.02 17.79
CA ALA A 8 -4.27 -9.24 18.33
C ALA A 8 -5.51 -9.69 17.52
N GLY A 9 -5.68 -11.00 17.37
CA GLY A 9 -6.89 -11.59 16.76
C GLY A 9 -6.92 -11.62 15.23
N GLY A 10 -5.87 -11.15 14.56
CA GLY A 10 -5.72 -11.29 13.12
C GLY A 10 -4.86 -12.50 12.73
N GLU A 11 -5.02 -12.96 11.49
CA GLU A 11 -4.26 -14.07 10.91
C GLU A 11 -3.52 -13.62 9.64
N ARG A 12 -2.33 -14.17 9.39
CA ARG A 12 -1.58 -13.83 8.17
C ARG A 12 -2.19 -14.47 6.92
N ILE A 13 -2.06 -13.81 5.78
CA ILE A 13 -2.37 -14.41 4.48
C ILE A 13 -1.21 -15.32 4.07
N VAL A 14 -1.50 -16.58 3.75
CA VAL A 14 -0.52 -17.55 3.22
C VAL A 14 -0.79 -17.76 1.73
N PRO A 15 0.17 -17.46 0.82
CA PRO A 15 0.00 -17.66 -0.61
C PRO A 15 -0.33 -19.11 -0.96
N GLY A 16 -1.41 -19.32 -1.74
CA GLY A 16 -1.90 -20.64 -2.13
C GLY A 16 -2.94 -21.25 -1.17
N GLU A 17 -3.18 -20.62 -0.02
CA GLU A 17 -4.22 -21.02 0.94
C GLU A 17 -5.44 -20.08 0.90
N PRO A 18 -6.60 -20.50 1.43
CA PRO A 18 -7.73 -19.60 1.62
C PRO A 18 -7.37 -18.42 2.53
N VAL A 19 -7.76 -17.22 2.12
CA VAL A 19 -7.61 -16.01 2.93
C VAL A 19 -8.47 -16.14 4.20
N PRO A 20 -7.93 -15.90 5.40
CA PRO A 20 -8.67 -16.01 6.66
C PRO A 20 -9.79 -14.96 6.75
N ALA A 21 -10.68 -15.09 7.74
CA ALA A 21 -11.79 -14.15 7.94
C ALA A 21 -11.32 -12.78 8.43
N ASN A 22 -10.21 -12.74 9.20
CA ASN A 22 -9.64 -11.53 9.79
C ASN A 22 -8.15 -11.40 9.39
N PRO A 23 -7.84 -11.16 8.11
CA PRO A 23 -6.46 -11.02 7.66
C PRO A 23 -5.78 -9.81 8.30
N ILE A 24 -4.51 -9.99 8.66
CA ILE A 24 -3.61 -8.88 9.01
C ILE A 24 -3.11 -8.24 7.72
N ILE A 25 -3.38 -6.95 7.54
CA ILE A 25 -2.96 -6.19 6.36
C ILE A 25 -2.06 -5.04 6.80
N PRO A 26 -0.74 -5.12 6.52
CA PRO A 26 0.15 -3.99 6.71
C PRO A 26 -0.25 -2.78 5.88
N PHE A 27 -0.18 -1.59 6.48
CA PHE A 27 -0.35 -0.34 5.78
C PHE A 27 0.71 0.70 6.15
N ILE A 28 1.13 1.50 5.16
CA ILE A 28 1.96 2.70 5.36
C ILE A 28 1.07 3.92 5.17
N GLU A 29 0.96 4.80 6.18
CA GLU A 29 0.17 6.03 6.12
C GLU A 29 0.54 6.91 4.91
N GLY A 30 1.85 7.03 4.65
CA GLY A 30 2.40 7.85 3.59
C GLY A 30 2.72 9.29 4.02
N ASP A 31 3.45 9.99 3.17
CA ASP A 31 3.89 11.37 3.38
C ASP A 31 2.88 12.38 2.81
N GLY A 32 2.98 13.66 3.21
CA GLY A 32 2.12 14.73 2.71
C GLY A 32 0.64 14.42 2.93
N ILE A 33 -0.14 14.30 1.84
CA ILE A 33 -1.58 14.01 1.88
C ILE A 33 -1.93 12.60 2.41
N GLY A 34 -0.93 11.74 2.69
CA GLY A 34 -1.14 10.41 3.24
C GLY A 34 -1.98 10.41 4.52
N VAL A 35 -1.78 11.42 5.38
CA VAL A 35 -2.55 11.64 6.61
C VAL A 35 -4.03 11.89 6.37
N ASP A 36 -4.38 12.46 5.21
CA ASP A 36 -5.78 12.76 4.85
C ASP A 36 -6.46 11.56 4.18
N ILE A 37 -5.76 10.89 3.26
CA ILE A 37 -6.39 9.88 2.40
C ILE A 37 -6.36 8.47 2.99
N THR A 38 -5.36 8.12 3.79
CA THR A 38 -5.21 6.76 4.33
C THR A 38 -6.27 6.41 5.38
N PRO A 39 -6.61 7.29 6.35
CA PRO A 39 -7.71 7.03 7.27
C PRO A 39 -9.04 6.83 6.54
N VAL A 40 -9.35 7.70 5.58
CA VAL A 40 -10.59 7.62 4.78
C VAL A 40 -10.65 6.33 3.96
N MET A 41 -9.52 5.90 3.38
CA MET A 41 -9.44 4.62 2.67
C MET A 41 -9.80 3.46 3.60
N LYS A 42 -9.23 3.41 4.81
CA LYS A 42 -9.54 2.36 5.79
C LYS A 42 -11.01 2.37 6.18
N ASP A 43 -11.57 3.54 6.49
CA ASP A 43 -12.99 3.67 6.87
C ASP A 43 -13.93 3.16 5.78
N VAL A 44 -13.66 3.49 4.52
CA VAL A 44 -14.46 3.03 3.37
C VAL A 44 -14.32 1.52 3.17
N VAL A 45 -13.10 0.98 3.29
CA VAL A 45 -12.85 -0.47 3.16
C VAL A 45 -13.54 -1.24 4.29
N ASP A 46 -13.37 -0.81 5.54
CA ASP A 46 -13.95 -1.46 6.71
C ASP A 46 -15.49 -1.46 6.62
N ALA A 47 -16.10 -0.33 6.26
CA ALA A 47 -17.54 -0.24 6.05
C ALA A 47 -18.04 -1.14 4.90
N ALA A 48 -17.25 -1.29 3.83
CA ALA A 48 -17.59 -2.16 2.71
C ALA A 48 -17.52 -3.65 3.10
N VAL A 49 -16.49 -4.05 3.85
CA VAL A 49 -16.34 -5.41 4.39
C VAL A 49 -17.49 -5.73 5.34
N GLU A 50 -17.74 -4.86 6.32
CA GLU A 50 -18.85 -5.02 7.28
C GLU A 50 -20.18 -5.19 6.56
N LYS A 51 -20.48 -4.32 5.59
CA LYS A 51 -21.72 -4.39 4.81
C LYS A 51 -21.85 -5.66 3.97
N ALA A 52 -20.74 -6.15 3.41
CA ALA A 52 -20.75 -7.32 2.53
C ALA A 52 -20.86 -8.64 3.29
N TYR A 53 -20.31 -8.70 4.51
CA TYR A 53 -20.17 -9.94 5.28
C TYR A 53 -20.93 -9.94 6.62
N GLY A 54 -21.62 -8.86 6.98
CA GLY A 54 -22.44 -8.79 8.20
C GLY A 54 -21.65 -9.05 9.49
N GLY A 55 -20.38 -8.66 9.52
CA GLY A 55 -19.47 -8.87 10.65
C GLY A 55 -18.71 -10.21 10.65
N ASP A 56 -19.00 -11.14 9.73
CA ASP A 56 -18.29 -12.43 9.65
C ASP A 56 -16.84 -12.30 9.16
N ARG A 57 -16.47 -11.13 8.62
CA ARG A 57 -15.12 -10.81 8.15
C ARG A 57 -14.73 -9.40 8.56
N GLY A 58 -13.44 -9.19 8.77
CA GLY A 58 -12.84 -7.90 9.09
C GLY A 58 -11.43 -7.79 8.56
N ILE A 59 -10.79 -6.63 8.77
CA ILE A 59 -9.35 -6.44 8.48
C ILE A 59 -8.66 -6.01 9.76
N CYS A 60 -7.57 -6.69 10.10
CA CYS A 60 -6.69 -6.31 11.20
C CYS A 60 -5.55 -5.45 10.64
N TRP A 61 -5.74 -4.13 10.65
CA TRP A 61 -4.74 -3.20 10.13
C TRP A 61 -3.47 -3.18 10.98
N LEU A 62 -2.32 -3.42 10.33
CA LEU A 62 -1.00 -3.34 10.95
C LEU A 62 -0.27 -2.11 10.42
N GLU A 63 -0.03 -1.10 11.26
CA GLU A 63 0.75 0.05 10.80
C GLU A 63 2.23 -0.32 10.70
N ILE A 64 2.82 -0.06 9.54
CA ILE A 64 4.25 -0.17 9.24
C ILE A 64 4.75 1.15 8.67
N TYR A 65 6.05 1.42 8.79
CA TYR A 65 6.55 2.79 8.60
C TYR A 65 7.57 2.89 7.47
N ALA A 66 7.42 3.93 6.66
CA ALA A 66 8.39 4.36 5.66
C ALA A 66 8.25 5.88 5.47
N GLY A 67 9.20 6.51 4.79
CA GLY A 67 9.15 7.94 4.52
C GLY A 67 9.42 8.80 5.75
N GLU A 68 8.82 9.97 5.82
CA GLU A 68 9.04 10.96 6.87
C GLU A 68 8.59 10.47 8.25
N LYS A 69 7.55 9.61 8.31
CA LYS A 69 7.11 9.02 9.58
C LYS A 69 8.17 8.07 10.14
N SER A 70 8.87 7.35 9.25
CA SER A 70 10.00 6.49 9.64
C SER A 70 11.15 7.32 10.20
N THR A 71 11.53 8.43 9.57
CA THR A 71 12.68 9.22 10.04
C THR A 71 12.47 9.81 11.43
N ARG A 72 11.21 10.08 11.81
CA ARG A 72 10.83 10.54 13.16
C ARG A 72 10.88 9.43 14.21
N LEU A 73 10.54 8.19 13.84
CA LEU A 73 10.43 7.06 14.77
C LEU A 73 11.75 6.30 14.93
N TYR A 74 12.48 6.09 13.83
CA TYR A 74 13.65 5.22 13.75
C TYR A 74 14.98 5.99 13.68
N GLY A 75 14.94 7.29 13.41
CA GLY A 75 16.12 8.16 13.28
C GLY A 75 16.19 8.85 11.92
N ALA A 76 16.85 10.01 11.88
CA ALA A 76 16.77 10.96 10.75
C ALA A 76 17.16 10.37 9.37
N ASP A 77 18.04 9.37 9.35
CA ASP A 77 18.52 8.72 8.12
C ASP A 77 17.79 7.40 7.80
N VAL A 78 16.82 6.99 8.62
CA VAL A 78 16.08 5.74 8.45
C VAL A 78 14.76 6.00 7.73
N TRP A 79 14.81 5.97 6.40
CA TRP A 79 13.65 6.20 5.53
C TRP A 79 12.82 4.94 5.22
N LEU A 80 13.46 3.77 5.23
CA LEU A 80 12.84 2.46 5.02
C LEU A 80 13.50 1.46 5.99
N PRO A 81 12.88 1.19 7.15
CA PRO A 81 13.39 0.21 8.11
C PRO A 81 13.31 -1.21 7.54
N ASP A 82 14.25 -2.08 7.92
CA ASP A 82 14.24 -3.48 7.50
C ASP A 82 12.97 -4.21 7.97
N GLU A 83 12.47 -3.91 9.16
CA GLU A 83 11.24 -4.52 9.69
C GLU A 83 9.98 -4.21 8.86
N THR A 84 9.97 -3.11 8.12
CA THR A 84 8.91 -2.79 7.15
C THR A 84 8.95 -3.75 5.97
N LEU A 85 10.14 -4.06 5.45
CA LEU A 85 10.30 -5.03 4.35
C LEU A 85 9.97 -6.45 4.81
N GLU A 86 10.39 -6.82 6.02
CA GLU A 86 10.08 -8.10 6.63
C GLU A 86 8.57 -8.27 6.82
N ALA A 87 7.88 -7.25 7.36
CA ALA A 87 6.42 -7.29 7.53
C ALA A 87 5.68 -7.41 6.19
N VAL A 88 6.09 -6.67 5.15
CA VAL A 88 5.44 -6.79 3.83
C VAL A 88 5.61 -8.19 3.25
N LYS A 89 6.77 -8.83 3.43
CA LYS A 89 7.00 -10.21 3.00
C LYS A 89 6.20 -11.22 3.82
N GLU A 90 6.15 -11.04 5.14
CA GLU A 90 5.48 -11.96 6.07
C GLU A 90 3.96 -11.98 5.88
N PHE A 91 3.34 -10.83 5.68
CA PHE A 91 1.88 -10.71 5.58
C PHE A 91 1.35 -10.73 4.12
N SER A 92 2.24 -10.86 3.14
CA SER A 92 1.97 -11.04 1.69
C SER A 92 1.29 -9.89 0.96
N VAL A 93 0.34 -9.19 1.58
CA VAL A 93 -0.46 -8.11 0.98
C VAL A 93 -0.36 -6.87 1.84
N SER A 94 0.05 -5.76 1.26
CA SER A 94 0.13 -4.47 1.94
C SER A 94 -0.39 -3.32 1.08
N ILE A 95 -0.73 -2.21 1.72
CA ILE A 95 -1.18 -0.98 1.05
C ILE A 95 -0.37 0.22 1.55
N LYS A 96 -0.14 1.23 0.71
CA LYS A 96 0.57 2.44 1.12
C LYS A 96 -0.07 3.71 0.56
N GLY A 97 -0.05 4.77 1.36
CA GLY A 97 -0.20 6.14 0.88
C GLY A 97 0.98 6.60 0.02
N PRO A 98 0.99 7.85 -0.46
CA PRO A 98 2.11 8.42 -1.22
C PRO A 98 3.39 8.48 -0.37
N MET A 99 4.55 8.52 -1.00
CA MET A 99 5.84 8.69 -0.30
C MET A 99 6.67 9.72 -1.04
N THR A 100 7.28 10.64 -0.31
CA THR A 100 8.16 11.68 -0.84
C THR A 100 9.37 11.03 -1.48
N THR A 101 9.62 11.34 -2.76
CA THR A 101 10.85 10.96 -3.45
C THR A 101 11.70 12.22 -3.60
N PRO A 102 12.84 12.35 -2.90
CA PRO A 102 13.69 13.53 -3.01
C PRO A 102 14.25 13.67 -4.44
N VAL A 103 14.31 14.90 -4.94
CA VAL A 103 14.85 15.21 -6.28
C VAL A 103 16.32 15.57 -6.13
N GLY A 104 17.21 14.89 -6.88
CA GLY A 104 18.62 15.29 -7.04
C GLY A 104 19.57 15.05 -5.86
N GLY A 105 19.13 14.38 -4.79
CA GLY A 105 19.86 14.27 -3.51
C GLY A 105 20.52 12.92 -3.18
N GLY A 106 20.65 11.99 -4.13
CA GLY A 106 21.36 10.70 -3.90
C GLY A 106 20.60 9.63 -3.13
N ILE A 107 19.39 9.92 -2.61
CA ILE A 107 18.50 8.90 -2.04
C ILE A 107 17.68 8.28 -3.19
N ARG A 108 17.79 6.96 -3.36
CA ARG A 108 17.00 6.20 -4.32
C ARG A 108 15.52 6.28 -3.94
N SER A 109 14.62 6.38 -4.92
CA SER A 109 13.17 6.48 -4.65
C SER A 109 12.71 5.32 -3.77
N LEU A 110 12.05 5.60 -2.64
CA LEU A 110 11.50 4.58 -1.74
C LEU A 110 10.52 3.66 -2.47
N ASN A 111 9.78 4.19 -3.44
CA ASN A 111 8.87 3.39 -4.27
C ASN A 111 9.64 2.41 -5.16
N VAL A 112 10.77 2.82 -5.72
CA VAL A 112 11.63 1.95 -6.54
C VAL A 112 12.34 0.92 -5.65
N ALA A 113 12.85 1.34 -4.49
CA ALA A 113 13.49 0.46 -3.52
C ALA A 113 12.56 -0.68 -3.08
N LEU A 114 11.31 -0.36 -2.68
CA LEU A 114 10.31 -1.37 -2.33
C LEU A 114 10.08 -2.36 -3.47
N ARG A 115 9.92 -1.88 -4.71
CA ARG A 115 9.66 -2.75 -5.87
C ARG A 115 10.82 -3.68 -6.16
N GLN A 116 12.05 -3.17 -6.15
CA GLN A 116 13.25 -3.95 -6.43
C GLN A 116 13.55 -4.96 -5.32
N GLN A 117 13.44 -4.55 -4.05
CA GLN A 117 13.76 -5.43 -2.91
C GLN A 117 12.70 -6.50 -2.63
N LEU A 118 11.47 -6.29 -3.11
CA LEU A 118 10.35 -7.23 -3.02
C LEU A 118 10.10 -7.98 -4.34
N ASP A 119 10.90 -7.72 -5.38
CA ASP A 119 10.74 -8.30 -6.72
C ASP A 119 9.30 -8.16 -7.29
N LEU A 120 8.70 -6.99 -7.10
CA LEU A 120 7.33 -6.69 -7.57
C LEU A 120 7.36 -6.31 -9.05
N TYR A 121 7.68 -7.28 -9.91
CA TYR A 121 7.94 -7.10 -11.35
C TYR A 121 6.74 -6.61 -12.18
N VAL A 122 5.50 -6.74 -11.68
CA VAL A 122 4.30 -6.19 -12.34
C VAL A 122 3.81 -4.92 -11.64
N CYS A 123 3.79 -3.82 -12.39
CA CYS A 123 2.98 -2.64 -12.04
C CYS A 123 1.64 -2.72 -12.80
N LEU A 124 0.60 -3.22 -12.12
CA LEU A 124 -0.76 -3.35 -12.66
C LEU A 124 -1.55 -2.06 -12.47
N ARG A 125 -2.08 -1.49 -13.56
CA ARG A 125 -2.86 -0.23 -13.53
C ARG A 125 -4.18 -0.38 -14.29
N PRO A 126 -5.29 -0.75 -13.63
CA PRO A 126 -6.61 -0.66 -14.22
C PRO A 126 -7.01 0.82 -14.40
N VAL A 127 -7.51 1.17 -15.58
CA VAL A 127 -7.99 2.51 -15.93
C VAL A 127 -9.41 2.37 -16.48
N ARG A 128 -10.38 2.86 -15.72
CA ARG A 128 -11.80 2.88 -16.10
C ARG A 128 -12.43 4.24 -15.83
N TYR A 129 -13.42 4.60 -16.63
CA TYR A 129 -14.21 5.80 -16.36
C TYR A 129 -15.22 5.58 -15.24
N PHE A 130 -15.36 6.59 -14.38
CA PHE A 130 -16.43 6.71 -13.39
C PHE A 130 -17.38 7.82 -13.81
N ARG A 131 -18.68 7.52 -13.89
CA ARG A 131 -19.70 8.47 -14.34
C ARG A 131 -19.68 9.73 -13.49
N GLY A 132 -19.63 10.90 -14.14
CA GLY A 132 -19.65 12.20 -13.49
C GLY A 132 -18.26 12.77 -13.19
N VAL A 133 -17.18 11.99 -13.34
CA VAL A 133 -15.82 12.53 -13.26
C VAL A 133 -15.57 13.45 -14.47
N PRO A 134 -15.11 14.70 -14.27
CA PRO A 134 -14.75 15.60 -15.37
C PRO A 134 -13.67 14.98 -16.25
N SER A 135 -13.79 15.17 -17.56
CA SER A 135 -12.84 14.61 -18.53
C SER A 135 -12.52 15.61 -19.64
N PRO A 136 -11.26 15.65 -20.12
CA PRO A 136 -10.90 16.41 -21.31
C PRO A 136 -11.34 15.73 -22.62
N LEU A 137 -11.75 14.45 -22.58
CA LEU A 137 -12.17 13.70 -23.77
C LEU A 137 -13.65 13.95 -24.09
N LYS A 138 -14.00 13.88 -25.37
CA LYS A 138 -15.40 13.97 -25.82
C LYS A 138 -16.27 12.83 -25.29
N ASP A 139 -15.72 11.62 -25.24
CA ASP A 139 -16.40 10.44 -24.72
C ASP A 139 -15.42 9.57 -23.89
N PRO A 140 -15.29 9.83 -22.57
CA PRO A 140 -14.45 9.02 -21.70
C PRO A 140 -15.08 7.66 -21.35
N SER A 141 -16.37 7.45 -21.61
CA SER A 141 -17.11 6.25 -21.17
C SER A 141 -16.60 4.95 -21.82
N GLN A 142 -15.94 5.08 -22.97
CA GLN A 142 -15.29 4.01 -23.71
C GLN A 142 -13.99 3.52 -23.05
N THR A 143 -13.49 4.20 -22.02
CA THR A 143 -12.24 3.85 -21.34
C THR A 143 -12.47 2.73 -20.32
N ASN A 144 -12.02 1.53 -20.66
CA ASN A 144 -11.95 0.38 -19.76
C ASN A 144 -10.78 -0.53 -20.14
N MET A 145 -9.62 -0.30 -19.53
CA MET A 145 -8.35 -0.94 -19.87
C MET A 145 -7.61 -1.41 -18.63
N VAL A 146 -6.73 -2.40 -18.80
CA VAL A 146 -5.81 -2.86 -17.76
C VAL A 146 -4.39 -2.83 -18.33
N ILE A 147 -3.53 -2.00 -17.74
CA ILE A 147 -2.13 -1.85 -18.17
C ILE A 147 -1.25 -2.76 -17.30
N PHE A 148 -0.49 -3.64 -17.95
CA PHE A 148 0.59 -4.40 -17.33
C PHE A 148 1.90 -3.73 -17.72
N ARG A 149 2.63 -3.22 -16.74
CA ARG A 149 3.91 -2.56 -16.95
C ARG A 149 4.99 -3.30 -16.18
N GLU A 150 6.08 -3.62 -16.86
CA GLU A 150 7.32 -4.12 -16.24
C GLU A 150 7.84 -3.09 -15.22
N ASN A 151 8.37 -3.57 -14.09
CA ASN A 151 8.58 -2.76 -12.88
C ASN A 151 9.86 -3.09 -12.11
N THR A 152 10.73 -3.94 -12.68
CA THR A 152 12.03 -4.37 -12.14
C THR A 152 13.22 -3.95 -12.99
N GLU A 153 13.02 -3.66 -14.29
CA GLU A 153 14.09 -3.30 -15.24
C GLU A 153 13.86 -1.89 -15.86
N ASP A 154 14.48 -1.65 -17.03
CA ASP A 154 14.51 -0.39 -17.78
C ASP A 154 15.30 0.72 -17.04
N ILE A 155 15.29 1.96 -17.54
CA ILE A 155 16.05 3.12 -16.99
C ILE A 155 15.54 3.63 -15.62
N TYR A 156 14.79 2.80 -14.88
CA TYR A 156 14.17 3.12 -13.59
C TYR A 156 15.13 3.16 -12.39
#